data_AF-L7C790-F1
#
_entry.id   AF-L7C790-F1
#
_cell.length_a   1.000
_cell.length_b   1.000
_cell.length_c   1.000
_cell.angle_alpha   90.00
_cell.angle_beta   90.00
_cell.angle_gamma   90.00
#
_symmetry.space_group_name_H-M   'P 1'
#
loop_
_entity.id
_entity.type
_entity.pdbx_description
1 polymer ?
#
loop_
_entity_poly.entity_id
_entity_poly.type
_entity_poly.pdbx_seq_one_letter_code
_entity_poly.pdbx_strand_id
1 'polypeptide(L)'
;MIELGNEEYHAELVHDEDSGSVTIYVLNAAATEQIPIESTEVAINVKHDGKPEQFKLAASPDANDPQGKSSRFVSADAELGEHLDEEGADPKLVLTINGKSFRGTITHDHDHEGHDHE
;
A
#
# COMPACT_ATOMS: atom_id res chain seq x y z
N MET A 1 -4.25 2.19 -7.87
CA MET A 1 -3.75 3.42 -7.20
C MET A 1 -4.61 3.71 -5.99
N ILE A 2 -4.06 4.35 -4.95
CA ILE A 2 -4.74 4.61 -3.67
C ILE A 2 -4.83 6.13 -3.47
N GLU A 3 -6.03 6.67 -3.38
CA GLU A 3 -6.25 8.09 -3.12
C GLU A 3 -6.24 8.39 -1.62
N LEU A 4 -5.62 9.52 -1.23
CA LEU A 4 -5.46 9.92 0.16
C LEU A 4 -5.91 11.37 0.36
N GLY A 5 -6.88 11.57 1.25
CA GLY A 5 -7.27 12.91 1.69
C GLY A 5 -7.86 13.79 0.60
N ASN A 6 -8.75 13.23 -0.24
CA ASN A 6 -9.34 13.92 -1.40
C ASN A 6 -8.25 14.33 -2.41
N GLU A 7 -7.45 13.34 -2.84
CA GLU A 7 -6.36 13.48 -3.82
C GLU A 7 -5.25 14.48 -3.40
N GLU A 8 -5.16 14.84 -2.12
CA GLU A 8 -4.03 15.62 -1.58
C GLU A 8 -2.72 14.86 -1.76
N TYR A 9 -2.81 13.53 -1.66
CA TYR A 9 -1.73 12.59 -1.89
C TYR A 9 -2.25 11.33 -2.57
N HIS A 10 -1.33 10.56 -3.15
CA HIS A 10 -1.61 9.24 -3.66
C HIS A 10 -0.66 8.22 -3.03
N ALA A 11 -1.02 6.95 -3.12
CA ALA A 11 -0.09 5.86 -2.90
C ALA A 11 -0.26 4.80 -3.98
N GLU A 12 0.81 4.09 -4.26
CA GLU A 12 0.83 2.94 -5.14
C GLU A 12 1.20 1.70 -4.33
N LEU A 13 0.45 0.62 -4.53
CA LEU A 13 0.76 -0.70 -3.99
C LEU A 13 1.35 -1.53 -5.12
N VAL A 14 2.49 -2.15 -4.86
CA VAL A 14 3.09 -3.18 -5.70
C VAL A 14 3.11 -4.47 -4.89
N HIS A 15 2.46 -5.50 -5.43
CA HIS A 15 2.51 -6.86 -4.91
C HIS A 15 3.48 -7.66 -5.79
N ASP A 16 4.57 -8.15 -5.21
CA ASP A 16 5.53 -9.01 -5.88
C ASP A 16 5.22 -10.46 -5.49
N GLU A 17 4.53 -11.18 -6.37
CA GLU A 17 4.06 -12.56 -6.13
C GLU A 17 5.22 -13.55 -5.97
N ASP A 18 6.37 -13.29 -6.62
CA ASP A 18 7.55 -14.16 -6.55
C ASP A 18 8.19 -14.16 -5.15
N SER A 19 8.24 -12.99 -4.53
CA SER A 19 8.82 -12.79 -3.19
C SER A 19 7.78 -12.76 -2.06
N GLY A 20 6.49 -12.66 -2.39
CA GLY A 20 5.40 -12.43 -1.44
C GLY A 20 5.50 -11.06 -0.75
N SER A 21 6.23 -10.11 -1.35
CA SER A 21 6.46 -8.80 -0.73
C SER A 21 5.43 -7.77 -1.20
N VAL A 22 5.04 -6.91 -0.28
CA VAL A 22 4.12 -5.80 -0.55
C VAL A 22 4.86 -4.50 -0.32
N THR A 23 4.88 -3.66 -1.35
CA THR A 23 5.52 -2.35 -1.32
C THR A 23 4.48 -1.26 -1.49
N ILE A 24 4.56 -0.22 -0.66
CA ILE A 24 3.81 1.03 -0.80
C ILE A 24 4.77 2.15 -1.17
N TYR A 25 4.45 2.88 -2.24
CA TYR A 25 5.07 4.15 -2.60
C TYR A 25 4.11 5.29 -2.27
N VAL A 26 4.59 6.33 -1.59
CA VAL A 26 3.82 7.55 -1.31
C VAL A 26 4.10 8.57 -2.39
N LEU A 27 3.05 9.11 -2.99
CA LEU A 27 3.11 9.98 -4.16
C LEU A 27 2.45 11.35 -3.92
N ASN A 28 2.83 12.34 -4.71
CA ASN A 28 2.23 13.67 -4.72
C ASN A 28 0.75 13.66 -5.19
N ALA A 29 0.09 14.81 -5.13
CA ALA A 29 -1.30 15.00 -5.57
C ALA A 29 -1.55 14.65 -7.05
N ALA A 30 -0.51 14.65 -7.90
CA ALA A 30 -0.63 14.28 -9.31
C ALA A 30 -0.30 12.80 -9.57
N ALA A 31 0.07 12.04 -8.54
CA ALA A 31 0.58 10.67 -8.63
C ALA A 31 1.80 10.50 -9.57
N THR A 32 2.63 11.54 -9.73
CA THR A 32 3.77 11.53 -10.66
C THR A 32 5.13 11.44 -9.99
N GLU A 33 5.21 11.78 -8.70
CA GLU A 33 6.47 11.87 -7.97
C GLU A 33 6.32 11.26 -6.58
N GLN A 34 7.35 10.53 -6.15
CA GLN A 34 7.47 10.00 -4.80
C GLN A 34 7.73 11.12 -3.79
N ILE A 35 7.00 11.12 -2.68
CA ILE A 35 7.13 12.11 -1.62
C ILE A 35 7.56 11.43 -0.30
N PRO A 36 8.74 11.77 0.24
CA PRO A 36 9.21 11.18 1.49
C PRO A 36 8.44 11.71 2.70
N ILE A 37 8.04 10.82 3.61
CA ILE A 37 7.30 11.16 4.84
C ILE A 37 8.11 10.78 6.08
N GLU A 38 7.82 11.41 7.22
CA GLU A 38 8.51 11.20 8.51
C GLU A 38 8.13 9.89 9.23
N SER A 39 7.28 9.06 8.61
CA SER A 39 6.81 7.82 9.21
C SER A 39 7.87 6.71 9.11
N THR A 40 8.07 5.96 10.19
CA THR A 40 8.95 4.78 10.21
C THR A 40 8.23 3.50 9.77
N GLU A 41 6.90 3.52 9.79
CA GLU A 41 6.03 2.43 9.34
C GLU A 41 4.69 2.98 8.84
N VAL A 42 4.03 2.21 7.97
CA VAL A 42 2.62 2.38 7.58
C VAL A 42 1.88 1.07 7.85
N ALA A 43 0.55 1.09 7.78
CA ALA A 43 -0.26 -0.09 8.03
C ALA A 43 -1.26 -0.36 6.92
N ILE A 44 -1.48 -1.63 6.59
CA ILE A 44 -2.60 -2.09 5.79
C ILE A 44 -3.53 -2.87 6.70
N ASN A 45 -4.81 -2.51 6.70
CA ASN A 45 -5.85 -3.28 7.38
C ASN A 45 -6.61 -4.08 6.34
N VAL A 46 -6.80 -5.37 6.59
CA VAL A 46 -7.59 -6.28 5.77
C VAL A 46 -8.69 -6.90 6.62
N LYS A 47 -9.67 -7.52 5.97
CA LYS A 47 -10.64 -8.42 6.60
C LYS A 47 -10.34 -9.84 6.13
N HIS A 48 -10.08 -10.73 7.07
CA HIS A 48 -9.97 -12.15 6.81
C HIS A 48 -11.03 -12.89 7.63
N ASP A 49 -11.86 -13.72 7.00
CA ASP A 49 -13.00 -14.39 7.65
C ASP A 49 -13.92 -13.44 8.46
N GLY A 50 -14.11 -12.22 7.95
CA GLY A 50 -14.90 -11.17 8.60
C GLY A 50 -14.25 -10.55 9.85
N LYS A 51 -13.00 -10.90 10.16
CA LYS A 51 -12.22 -10.31 11.26
C LYS A 51 -11.20 -9.32 10.72
N PRO A 52 -11.02 -8.16 11.37
CA PRO A 52 -10.00 -7.20 10.98
C PRO A 52 -8.62 -7.71 11.38
N GLU A 53 -7.68 -7.60 10.45
CA GLU A 53 -6.27 -7.87 10.65
C GLU A 53 -5.42 -6.70 10.14
N GLN A 54 -4.29 -6.44 10.80
CA GLN A 54 -3.44 -5.29 10.50
C GLN A 54 -2.00 -5.72 10.29
N PHE A 55 -1.47 -5.39 9.12
CA PHE A 55 -0.09 -5.63 8.73
C PHE A 55 0.69 -4.32 8.71
N LYS A 56 1.96 -4.39 9.12
CA LYS A 56 2.86 -3.23 9.15
C LYS A 56 3.87 -3.33 8.02
N LEU A 57 4.09 -2.22 7.33
CA LEU A 57 5.14 -2.08 6.33
C LEU A 57 6.19 -1.13 6.89
N ALA A 58 7.44 -1.57 6.96
CA ALA A 58 8.55 -0.80 7.48
C ALA A 58 9.07 0.19 6.42
N ALA A 59 9.53 1.36 6.86
CA ALA A 59 10.22 2.31 6.00
C ALA A 59 11.43 1.65 5.33
N SER A 60 11.51 1.77 4.00
CA SER A 60 12.64 1.31 3.19
C SER A 60 13.04 2.45 2.26
N PRO A 61 13.73 3.50 2.77
CA PRO A 61 13.98 4.72 2.02
C PRO A 61 14.67 4.46 0.68
N ASP A 62 14.30 5.22 -0.35
CA ASP A 62 15.04 5.25 -1.60
C ASP A 62 16.31 6.12 -1.44
N ALA A 63 17.27 5.99 -2.36
CA ALA A 63 18.55 6.69 -2.33
C ALA A 63 18.41 8.23 -2.33
N ASN A 64 17.29 8.74 -2.85
CA ASN A 64 17.00 10.18 -2.91
C ASN A 64 16.17 10.68 -1.72
N ASP A 65 15.74 9.80 -0.82
CA ASP A 65 14.95 10.20 0.34
C ASP A 65 15.84 10.95 1.36
N PRO A 66 15.38 12.09 1.91
CA PRO A 66 16.09 12.76 2.99
C PRO A 66 16.25 11.86 4.22
N GLN A 67 17.34 12.05 4.96
CA GLN A 67 17.59 11.31 6.20
C GLN A 67 16.40 11.43 7.16
N GLY A 68 15.95 10.28 7.68
CA GLY A 68 14.83 10.18 8.60
C GLY A 68 13.45 10.13 7.94
N LYS A 69 13.39 10.18 6.60
CA LYS A 69 12.15 10.05 5.83
C LYS A 69 12.20 8.84 4.92
N SER A 70 11.02 8.41 4.48
CA SER A 70 10.87 7.36 3.48
C SER A 70 9.71 7.68 2.57
N SER A 71 9.89 7.52 1.27
CA SER A 71 8.81 7.50 0.29
C SER A 71 8.31 6.08 -0.01
N ARG A 72 9.09 5.06 0.39
CA ARG A 72 8.79 3.64 0.17
C ARG A 72 8.66 2.86 1.49
N PHE A 73 7.69 1.96 1.55
CA PHE A 73 7.44 1.10 2.71
C PHE A 73 7.24 -0.34 2.26
N VAL A 74 7.82 -1.31 2.95
CA VAL A 74 7.83 -2.72 2.52
C VAL A 74 7.40 -3.64 3.66
N SER A 75 6.58 -4.64 3.34
CA SER A 75 6.37 -5.83 4.15
C SER A 75 6.84 -7.06 3.36
N ALA A 76 7.47 -7.99 4.06
CA ALA A 76 7.80 -9.33 3.55
C ALA A 76 6.91 -10.40 4.20
N ASP A 77 5.79 -9.98 4.78
CA ASP A 77 4.78 -10.86 5.37
C ASP A 77 3.93 -11.46 4.25
N ALA A 78 4.11 -12.75 3.99
CA ALA A 78 3.41 -13.46 2.93
C ALA A 78 1.89 -13.51 3.17
N GLU A 79 1.43 -13.53 4.43
CA GLU A 79 -0.01 -13.52 4.75
C GLU A 79 -0.69 -12.24 4.26
N LEU A 80 0.01 -11.10 4.30
CA LEU A 80 -0.50 -9.86 3.72
C LEU A 80 -0.73 -9.99 2.21
N GLY A 81 0.23 -10.59 1.49
CA GLY A 81 0.10 -10.81 0.05
C GLY A 81 -1.11 -11.68 -0.27
N GLU A 82 -1.23 -12.82 0.42
CA GLU A 82 -2.36 -13.75 0.26
C GLU A 82 -3.71 -13.06 0.55
N HIS A 83 -3.83 -12.29 1.63
CA HIS A 83 -5.06 -11.58 1.96
C HIS A 83 -5.41 -10.44 1.02
N LEU A 84 -4.44 -9.86 0.30
CA LEU A 84 -4.74 -8.82 -0.70
C LEU A 84 -5.45 -9.38 -1.93
N ASP A 85 -5.30 -10.68 -2.20
CA ASP A 85 -5.92 -11.39 -3.31
C ASP A 85 -7.26 -12.04 -2.92
N GLU A 86 -7.62 -12.01 -1.64
CA GLU A 86 -8.88 -12.55 -1.14
C GLU A 86 -10.08 -11.68 -1.50
N GLU A 87 -11.12 -12.30 -2.06
CA GLU A 87 -12.40 -11.65 -2.27
C GLU A 87 -12.99 -11.14 -0.95
N GLY A 88 -13.31 -9.85 -0.90
CA GLY A 88 -13.93 -9.22 0.28
C GLY A 88 -12.94 -8.81 1.38
N ALA A 89 -11.63 -8.85 1.12
CA ALA A 89 -10.61 -8.37 2.06
C ALA A 89 -10.73 -6.88 2.41
N ASP A 90 -11.41 -6.08 1.58
CA ASP A 90 -11.62 -4.64 1.75
C ASP A 90 -10.35 -3.86 2.20
N PRO A 91 -9.17 -4.07 1.59
CA PRO A 91 -7.91 -3.58 2.14
C PRO A 91 -7.86 -2.05 2.23
N LYS A 92 -7.40 -1.53 3.37
CA LYS A 92 -7.25 -0.09 3.64
C LYS A 92 -5.83 0.25 4.08
N LEU A 93 -5.19 1.13 3.33
CA LEU A 93 -3.92 1.75 3.72
C LEU A 93 -4.16 2.84 4.77
N VAL A 94 -3.30 2.88 5.79
CA VAL A 94 -3.26 3.91 6.83
C VAL A 94 -1.83 4.41 6.99
N LEU A 95 -1.65 5.72 6.92
CA LEU A 95 -0.36 6.37 7.10
C LEU A 95 -0.50 7.76 7.72
N THR A 96 0.62 8.32 8.17
CA THR A 96 0.70 9.69 8.68
C THR A 96 1.65 10.52 7.83
N ILE A 97 1.17 11.65 7.33
CA ILE A 97 1.95 12.61 6.54
C ILE A 97 1.88 13.96 7.27
N ASN A 98 3.02 14.54 7.61
CA ASN A 98 3.11 15.82 8.32
C ASN A 98 2.24 15.87 9.60
N GLY A 99 2.16 14.76 10.35
CA GLY A 99 1.36 14.64 11.57
C GLY A 99 -0.15 14.45 11.36
N LYS A 100 -0.64 14.44 10.11
CA LYS A 100 -2.04 14.17 9.77
C LYS A 100 -2.19 12.71 9.32
N SER A 101 -3.18 12.01 9.87
CA SER A 101 -3.50 10.64 9.47
C SER A 101 -4.36 10.63 8.21
N PHE A 102 -3.99 9.77 7.26
CA PHE A 102 -4.70 9.53 6.01
C PHE A 102 -5.11 8.05 5.92
N ARG A 103 -6.19 7.81 5.20
CA ARG A 103 -6.68 6.47 4.88
C ARG A 103 -7.05 6.40 3.42
N GLY A 104 -6.69 5.31 2.76
CA GLY A 104 -6.99 5.08 1.36
C GLY A 104 -7.50 3.65 1.15
N THR A 105 -8.42 3.48 0.20
CA THR A 105 -8.87 2.15 -0.21
C THR A 105 -7.88 1.57 -1.20
N ILE A 106 -7.46 0.33 -0.98
CA ILE A 106 -6.74 -0.46 -1.97
C ILE A 106 -7.82 -1.19 -2.77
N THR A 107 -7.91 -0.90 -4.06
CA THR A 107 -8.79 -1.61 -4.99
C THR A 107 -7.93 -2.56 -5.83
N HIS A 108 -8.22 -3.85 -5.76
CA HIS A 108 -7.78 -4.82 -6.75
C HIS A 108 -8.84 -4.85 -7.85
N ASP A 109 -8.57 -4.22 -9.00
CA ASP A 109 -9.39 -4.45 -10.18
C ASP A 109 -9.06 -5.85 -10.69
N HIS A 110 -9.86 -6.85 -10.30
CA HIS A 110 -9.85 -8.19 -10.89
C HIS A 110 -10.47 -8.16 -12.30
N ASP A 111 -10.03 -7.25 -13.17
CA ASP A 111 -10.23 -7.42 -14.60
C ASP A 111 -9.21 -8.47 -15.08
N HIS A 112 -9.44 -9.72 -14.67
CA HIS A 112 -9.07 -10.84 -15.50
C HIS A 112 -9.93 -10.75 -16.76
N GLU A 113 -9.43 -10.05 -17.79
CA GLU A 113 -9.86 -10.34 -19.14
C GLU A 113 -9.62 -11.84 -19.37
N GLY A 114 -10.73 -12.57 -19.43
CA GLY A 114 -10.75 -14.01 -19.59
C GLY A 114 -9.92 -14.45 -20.79
N HIS A 115 -8.82 -15.15 -20.51
CA HIS A 115 -8.20 -16.01 -21.49
C HIS A 115 -8.92 -17.36 -21.46
N ASP A 116 -10.08 -17.41 -22.14
CA ASP A 116 -10.58 -18.68 -22.69
C ASP A 116 -9.56 -19.17 -23.71
N HIS A 117 -8.93 -20.31 -23.44
CA HIS A 117 -8.23 -21.09 -24.46
C HIS A 117 -8.90 -22.46 -24.57
N GLU A 118 -9.37 -22.72 -25.79
CA GLU A 118 -10.07 -23.91 -26.30
C GLU A 118 -9.33 -25.24 -26.09
#